data_AF-A0A535QFE2-F1
#
_entry.id   AF-A0A535QFE2-F1
#
_cell.length_a   1.000
_cell.length_b   1.000
_cell.length_c   1.000
_cell.angle_alpha   90.00
_cell.angle_beta   90.00
_cell.angle_gamma   90.00
#
_symmetry.space_group_name_H-M   'P 1'
#
loop_
_entity.id
_entity.type
_entity.pdbx_description
1 polymer ?
#
loop_
_entity_poly.entity_id
_entity_poly.type
_entity_poly.pdbx_seq_one_letter_code
_entity_poly.pdbx_strand_id
1 'polypeptide(L)'
;MEPAEYERIAVSAISRRRFLQLGAAVAGSAAVASAIPVKVYADSAVATKPAQQLAFGAATLSSRPVQVMNGFGASGAWWPNDLGNFGSAVQEQVASMLFSPSGIGLSAYRYNVGGGGVGVTNPSRAPQTFLVGSGQYDWSRDPGGQRFLALAAQSGVPNLVGFANSAPVSWTTNGQNCGGNLVPGAEAAYAAYLADVVTHFHDSLGIRLAYLSPMNEPDYGFGNGKQEGMIVPTAQRSTLVKALAAQFASRAPYAVVTADESSQVGTQFNPEASQWLGVAGTPNALAALAHHNY
;
A
#
# COMPACT_ATOMS: atom_id res chain seq x y z
N MET A 1 -16.81 -35.87 23.06
CA MET A 1 -17.77 -34.76 22.94
C MET A 1 -17.26 -33.95 21.76
N GLU A 2 -17.91 -34.15 20.61
CA GLU A 2 -17.51 -33.70 19.27
C GLU A 2 -17.92 -32.23 19.02
N PRO A 3 -17.12 -31.42 18.30
CA PRO A 3 -17.48 -30.06 17.93
C PRO A 3 -18.07 -30.01 16.50
N ALA A 4 -19.38 -30.14 16.41
CA ALA A 4 -20.14 -29.94 15.17
C ALA A 4 -21.33 -29.00 15.45
N GLU A 5 -21.07 -27.70 15.62
CA GLU A 5 -22.15 -26.71 15.78
C GLU A 5 -21.72 -25.27 15.47
N TYR A 6 -21.26 -24.98 14.24
CA TYR A 6 -21.13 -23.58 13.80
C TYR A 6 -21.48 -23.30 12.33
N GLU A 7 -22.27 -24.17 11.69
CA GLU A 7 -22.61 -23.99 10.28
C GLU A 7 -24.12 -24.15 10.03
N ARG A 8 -24.93 -23.22 10.56
CA ARG A 8 -26.31 -22.95 10.07
C ARG A 8 -26.74 -21.52 10.34
N ILE A 9 -26.36 -20.57 9.48
CA ILE A 9 -27.26 -19.46 9.14
C ILE A 9 -27.35 -19.41 7.61
N ALA A 10 -28.40 -20.06 7.11
CA ALA A 10 -28.73 -20.13 5.71
C ALA A 10 -29.28 -18.79 5.19
N VAL A 11 -28.67 -18.36 4.10
CA VAL A 11 -29.30 -17.78 2.89
C VAL A 11 -30.84 -17.84 2.89
N SER A 12 -31.51 -16.69 2.97
CA SER A 12 -32.80 -16.45 2.33
C SER A 12 -33.20 -14.97 2.32
N ALA A 13 -33.83 -14.56 1.22
CA ALA A 13 -34.62 -13.33 1.00
C ALA A 13 -33.92 -12.07 0.42
N ILE A 14 -33.44 -12.16 -0.82
CA ILE A 14 -33.45 -11.02 -1.74
C ILE A 14 -34.89 -10.85 -2.26
N SER A 15 -35.67 -10.00 -1.61
CA SER A 15 -36.99 -9.57 -2.09
C SER A 15 -36.82 -8.61 -3.28
N ARG A 16 -37.28 -9.02 -4.47
CA ARG A 16 -37.44 -8.15 -5.64
C ARG A 16 -38.36 -6.97 -5.30
N ARG A 17 -37.85 -5.75 -5.22
CA ARG A 17 -38.69 -4.53 -5.21
C ARG A 17 -38.88 -4.03 -6.64
N ARG A 18 -40.14 -4.01 -7.07
CA ARG A 18 -40.64 -3.40 -8.30
C ARG A 18 -40.46 -1.88 -8.21
N PHE A 19 -39.85 -1.28 -9.23
CA PHE A 19 -39.94 0.16 -9.45
C PHE A 19 -41.35 0.48 -9.98
N LEU A 20 -42.18 1.14 -9.17
CA LEU A 20 -43.33 1.89 -9.66
C LEU A 20 -42.84 3.28 -10.03
N GLN A 21 -42.95 3.64 -11.31
CA GLN A 21 -42.92 5.02 -11.74
C GLN A 21 -44.22 5.69 -11.28
N LEU A 22 -44.12 6.73 -10.45
CA LEU A 22 -45.19 7.72 -10.29
C LEU A 22 -44.66 9.05 -10.84
N GLY A 23 -45.26 9.49 -11.94
CA GLY A 23 -45.22 10.89 -12.35
C GLY A 23 -46.16 11.70 -11.47
N ALA A 24 -45.70 12.86 -11.01
CA ALA A 24 -46.56 13.93 -10.56
C ALA A 24 -45.87 15.27 -10.88
N ALA A 25 -46.57 16.07 -11.68
CA ALA A 25 -46.25 17.45 -11.97
C ALA A 25 -46.54 18.33 -10.73
N VAL A 26 -45.67 19.29 -10.43
CA VAL A 26 -46.02 20.46 -9.61
C VAL A 26 -45.46 21.71 -10.28
N ALA A 27 -46.35 22.68 -10.43
CA ALA A 27 -46.18 23.94 -11.12
C ALA A 27 -45.41 24.99 -10.29
N GLY A 28 -44.65 25.82 -11.00
CA GLY A 28 -44.53 27.27 -10.82
C GLY A 28 -44.15 27.84 -9.45
N SER A 29 -42.90 28.27 -9.31
CA SER A 29 -42.53 29.49 -8.57
C SER A 29 -41.28 30.09 -9.20
N ALA A 30 -41.41 31.29 -9.75
CA ALA A 30 -40.32 32.00 -10.42
C ALA A 30 -39.37 32.61 -9.39
N ALA A 31 -38.14 32.09 -9.32
CA ALA A 31 -37.02 32.76 -8.68
C ALA A 31 -36.01 33.15 -9.76
N VAL A 32 -35.71 34.45 -9.85
CA VAL A 32 -34.70 35.01 -10.76
C VAL A 32 -33.33 34.58 -10.23
N ALA A 33 -32.79 33.50 -10.79
CA ALA A 33 -31.40 33.09 -10.57
C ALA A 33 -30.52 33.69 -11.67
N SER A 34 -29.57 34.53 -11.27
CA SER A 34 -28.49 35.03 -12.13
C SER A 34 -27.77 33.85 -12.78
N ALA A 35 -27.90 33.73 -14.11
CA ALA A 35 -27.28 32.65 -14.87
C ALA A 35 -25.77 32.85 -14.95
N ILE A 36 -25.02 32.18 -14.09
CA ILE A 36 -23.62 31.85 -14.37
C ILE A 36 -23.66 30.77 -15.45
N PRO A 37 -22.99 30.93 -16.61
CA PRO A 37 -22.99 29.91 -17.63
C PRO A 37 -22.24 28.67 -17.13
N VAL A 38 -22.97 27.66 -16.65
CA VAL A 38 -22.44 26.32 -16.47
C VAL A 38 -22.20 25.75 -17.86
N LYS A 39 -20.93 25.57 -18.21
CA LYS A 39 -20.53 24.88 -19.43
C LYS A 39 -20.84 23.39 -19.23
N VAL A 40 -22.04 22.97 -19.61
CA VAL A 40 -22.39 21.55 -19.68
C VAL A 40 -21.55 20.95 -20.80
N TYR A 41 -20.55 20.16 -20.45
CA TYR A 41 -19.89 19.30 -21.41
C TYR A 41 -20.93 18.25 -21.81
N ALA A 42 -21.34 18.26 -23.08
CA ALA A 42 -22.13 17.18 -23.63
C ALA A 42 -21.35 15.87 -23.43
N ASP A 43 -22.01 14.87 -22.84
CA ASP A 43 -21.52 13.50 -22.81
C ASP A 43 -21.22 13.11 -24.25
N SER A 44 -19.92 13.10 -24.58
CA SER A 44 -19.47 12.47 -25.81
C SER A 44 -19.73 11.00 -25.60
N ALA A 45 -20.82 10.49 -26.21
CA ALA A 45 -21.13 9.08 -26.22
C ALA A 45 -19.88 8.31 -26.63
N VAL A 46 -19.23 7.68 -25.65
CA VAL A 46 -18.11 6.79 -25.90
C VAL A 46 -18.68 5.71 -26.81
N ALA A 47 -18.18 5.65 -28.04
CA ALA A 47 -18.52 4.57 -28.96
C ALA A 47 -18.14 3.26 -28.27
N THR A 48 -19.14 2.57 -27.70
CA THR A 48 -18.95 1.26 -27.10
C THR A 48 -18.59 0.32 -28.24
N LYS A 49 -17.31 -0.04 -28.35
CA LYS A 49 -16.93 -1.21 -29.14
C LYS A 49 -17.82 -2.37 -28.68
N PRO A 50 -18.45 -3.13 -29.59
CA PRO A 50 -19.22 -4.30 -29.18
C PRO A 50 -18.29 -5.18 -28.35
N ALA A 51 -18.72 -5.51 -27.14
CA ALA A 51 -17.99 -6.41 -26.27
C ALA A 51 -17.73 -7.69 -27.08
N GLN A 52 -16.46 -8.00 -27.35
CA GLN A 52 -16.13 -9.32 -27.84
C GLN A 52 -16.59 -10.29 -26.76
N GLN A 53 -17.66 -11.03 -27.05
CA GLN A 53 -18.12 -12.11 -26.21
C GLN A 53 -17.04 -13.18 -26.27
N LEU A 54 -16.06 -13.09 -25.36
CA LEU A 54 -15.12 -14.16 -25.13
C LEU A 54 -15.97 -15.38 -24.78
N ALA A 55 -15.95 -16.38 -25.65
CA ALA A 55 -16.52 -17.68 -25.33
C ALA A 55 -15.66 -18.24 -24.20
N PHE A 56 -16.09 -18.02 -22.96
CA PHE A 56 -15.47 -18.64 -21.81
C PHE A 56 -15.68 -20.15 -21.97
N GLY A 57 -14.61 -20.88 -22.26
CA GLY A 57 -14.62 -22.33 -22.19
C GLY A 57 -15.02 -22.80 -20.79
N ALA A 58 -15.48 -24.05 -20.67
CA ALA A 58 -15.80 -24.62 -19.36
C ALA A 58 -14.57 -24.53 -18.43
N ALA A 59 -14.75 -23.96 -17.24
CA ALA A 59 -13.71 -23.92 -16.22
C ALA A 59 -13.63 -25.28 -15.50
N THR A 60 -12.44 -25.85 -15.39
CA THR A 60 -12.21 -27.07 -14.61
C THR A 60 -11.97 -26.71 -13.16
N LEU A 61 -12.83 -27.19 -12.26
CA LEU A 61 -12.63 -27.06 -10.82
C LEU A 61 -11.69 -28.18 -10.33
N SER A 62 -10.52 -27.83 -9.83
CA SER A 62 -9.68 -28.77 -9.08
C SER A 62 -10.29 -29.01 -7.70
N SER A 63 -10.44 -30.26 -7.29
CA SER A 63 -10.81 -30.62 -5.91
C SER A 63 -9.64 -30.52 -4.93
N ARG A 64 -8.43 -30.27 -5.42
CA ARG A 64 -7.24 -30.09 -4.59
C ARG A 64 -7.03 -28.61 -4.30
N PRO A 65 -6.94 -28.20 -3.02
CA PRO A 65 -6.57 -26.83 -2.68
C PRO A 65 -5.15 -26.55 -3.18
N VAL A 66 -4.92 -25.31 -3.59
CA VAL A 66 -3.62 -24.81 -4.07
C VAL A 66 -3.05 -23.82 -3.04
N GLN A 67 -2.97 -22.53 -3.34
CA GLN A 67 -2.51 -21.51 -2.41
C GLN A 67 -3.61 -21.01 -1.46
N VAL A 68 -3.20 -20.52 -0.28
CA VAL A 68 -4.04 -19.67 0.57
C VAL A 68 -4.03 -18.26 -0.03
N MET A 69 -5.22 -17.67 -0.19
CA MET A 69 -5.36 -16.30 -0.64
C MET A 69 -5.27 -15.35 0.55
N ASN A 70 -4.18 -14.59 0.65
CA ASN A 70 -4.01 -13.57 1.70
C ASN A 70 -4.88 -12.32 1.46
N GLY A 71 -5.35 -12.13 0.23
CA GLY A 71 -6.34 -11.11 -0.14
C GLY A 71 -5.85 -10.15 -1.21
N PHE A 72 -6.52 -9.01 -1.31
CA PHE A 72 -6.25 -7.94 -2.26
C PHE A 72 -5.96 -6.64 -1.53
N GLY A 73 -5.02 -5.85 -2.03
CA GLY A 73 -4.62 -4.60 -1.39
C GLY A 73 -4.30 -3.49 -2.37
N ALA A 74 -4.11 -2.29 -1.82
CA ALA A 74 -3.69 -1.11 -2.55
C ALA A 74 -2.54 -0.40 -1.83
N SER A 75 -1.74 0.32 -2.61
CA SER A 75 -0.69 1.20 -2.08
C SER A 75 -1.30 2.47 -1.52
N GLY A 76 -0.79 2.90 -0.36
CA GLY A 76 -1.03 4.18 0.29
C GLY A 76 0.01 5.24 -0.07
N ALA A 77 0.82 5.04 -1.11
CA ALA A 77 1.79 6.04 -1.53
C ALA A 77 1.12 7.27 -2.17
N TRP A 78 1.56 8.44 -1.73
CA TRP A 78 1.40 9.76 -2.38
C TRP A 78 0.00 10.34 -2.37
N TRP A 79 -1.02 9.61 -2.82
CA TRP A 79 -2.40 10.12 -2.86
C TRP A 79 -2.96 10.54 -1.48
N PRO A 80 -2.54 9.96 -0.32
CA PRO A 80 -2.97 10.48 0.96
C PRO A 80 -2.45 11.90 1.26
N ASN A 81 -1.31 12.28 0.68
CA ASN A 81 -0.77 13.64 0.82
C ASN A 81 -1.69 14.67 0.14
N ASP A 82 -2.22 14.30 -1.03
CA ASP A 82 -3.18 15.15 -1.75
C ASP A 82 -4.52 15.19 -1.01
N LEU A 83 -5.03 14.03 -0.56
CA LEU A 83 -6.30 13.95 0.18
C LEU A 83 -6.26 14.62 1.55
N GLY A 84 -5.08 14.78 2.16
CA GLY A 84 -4.89 15.54 3.39
C GLY A 84 -5.38 16.99 3.30
N ASN A 85 -5.47 17.55 2.08
CA ASN A 85 -5.97 18.91 1.84
C ASN A 85 -7.51 19.01 1.80
N PHE A 86 -8.22 17.88 1.83
CA PHE A 86 -9.67 17.82 1.81
C PHE A 86 -10.22 17.68 3.23
N GLY A 87 -11.46 18.11 3.46
CA GLY A 87 -12.14 17.95 4.75
C GLY A 87 -12.29 16.49 5.16
N SER A 88 -12.40 16.23 6.47
CA SER A 88 -12.45 14.88 7.03
C SER A 88 -13.56 14.00 6.43
N ALA A 89 -14.72 14.58 6.12
CA ALA A 89 -15.83 13.87 5.50
C ALA A 89 -15.47 13.25 4.13
N VAL A 90 -14.66 13.95 3.32
CA VAL A 90 -14.18 13.42 2.03
C VAL A 90 -13.18 12.29 2.26
N GLN A 91 -12.26 12.47 3.21
CA GLN A 91 -11.27 11.44 3.54
C GLN A 91 -11.95 10.16 4.07
N GLU A 92 -12.97 10.30 4.93
CA GLU A 92 -13.76 9.20 5.48
C GLU A 92 -14.62 8.52 4.41
N GLN A 93 -15.17 9.28 3.46
CA GLN A 93 -15.87 8.72 2.32
C GLN A 93 -14.95 7.85 1.46
N VAL A 94 -13.74 8.32 1.15
CA VAL A 94 -12.74 7.54 0.40
C VAL A 94 -12.32 6.30 1.19
N ALA A 95 -12.05 6.44 2.50
CA ALA A 95 -11.72 5.29 3.34
C ALA A 95 -12.85 4.25 3.39
N SER A 96 -14.11 4.68 3.47
CA SER A 96 -15.26 3.79 3.40
C SER A 96 -15.32 3.05 2.06
N MET A 97 -15.10 3.74 0.93
CA MET A 97 -15.05 3.09 -0.39
C MET A 97 -13.94 2.05 -0.50
N LEU A 98 -12.79 2.26 0.14
CA LEU A 98 -11.64 1.35 0.06
C LEU A 98 -11.73 0.18 1.05
N PHE A 99 -12.10 0.45 2.31
CA PHE A 99 -11.89 -0.46 3.42
C PHE A 99 -13.18 -1.07 3.98
N SER A 100 -14.34 -0.42 3.78
CA SER A 100 -15.61 -0.94 4.30
C SER A 100 -16.10 -2.14 3.48
N PRO A 101 -16.81 -3.10 4.10
CA PRO A 101 -17.56 -4.15 3.39
C PRO A 101 -18.60 -3.63 2.39
N SER A 102 -19.05 -2.38 2.53
CA SER A 102 -19.95 -1.72 1.57
C SER A 102 -19.24 -1.14 0.34
N GLY A 103 -17.90 -1.12 0.35
CA GLY A 103 -17.04 -0.67 -0.73
C GLY A 103 -16.26 -1.83 -1.35
N ILE A 104 -14.99 -1.60 -1.68
CA ILE A 104 -14.07 -2.63 -2.19
C ILE A 104 -13.74 -3.66 -1.10
N GLY A 105 -13.66 -3.24 0.17
CA GLY A 105 -13.33 -4.11 1.29
C GLY A 105 -11.93 -4.70 1.19
N LEU A 106 -10.91 -3.86 0.95
CA LEU A 106 -9.52 -4.30 0.81
C LEU A 106 -9.06 -5.12 2.03
N SER A 107 -8.40 -6.25 1.75
CA SER A 107 -7.82 -7.11 2.78
C SER A 107 -6.42 -6.66 3.19
N ALA A 108 -5.80 -5.77 2.41
CA ALA A 108 -4.50 -5.21 2.70
C ALA A 108 -4.38 -3.72 2.34
N TYR A 109 -3.64 -2.97 3.14
CA TYR A 109 -3.28 -1.58 2.88
C TYR A 109 -1.78 -1.37 3.11
N ARG A 110 -1.08 -0.83 2.11
CA ARG A 110 0.38 -0.64 2.17
C ARG A 110 0.70 0.82 2.52
N TYR A 111 1.15 1.07 3.74
CA TYR A 111 1.63 2.37 4.20
C TYR A 111 3.05 2.66 3.70
N ASN A 112 3.24 3.82 3.06
CA ASN A 112 4.54 4.26 2.54
C ASN A 112 5.33 5.01 3.61
N VAL A 113 6.34 4.36 4.18
CA VAL A 113 7.29 4.97 5.12
C VAL A 113 8.23 5.88 4.32
N GLY A 114 8.05 7.19 4.45
CA GLY A 114 8.77 8.17 3.64
C GLY A 114 10.27 8.25 3.94
N GLY A 115 11.07 8.40 2.88
CA GLY A 115 12.51 8.68 2.96
C GLY A 115 12.83 10.16 3.21
N GLY A 116 11.88 11.06 2.94
CA GLY A 116 11.99 12.50 3.18
C GLY A 116 11.90 13.38 1.94
N GLY A 117 11.83 12.78 0.75
CA GLY A 117 11.55 13.47 -0.50
C GLY A 117 12.67 14.36 -1.07
N VAL A 118 13.87 14.34 -0.49
CA VAL A 118 14.99 15.19 -0.95
C VAL A 118 15.40 14.78 -2.37
N GLY A 119 15.46 15.76 -3.29
CA GLY A 119 15.75 15.51 -4.71
C GLY A 119 14.51 15.16 -5.55
N VAL A 120 13.37 14.87 -4.93
CA VAL A 120 12.12 14.62 -5.64
C VAL A 120 11.47 15.94 -6.05
N THR A 121 11.18 16.06 -7.35
CA THR A 121 10.63 17.25 -7.99
C THR A 121 9.10 17.29 -8.00
N ASN A 122 8.44 16.16 -7.74
CA ASN A 122 6.99 16.08 -7.62
C ASN A 122 6.59 16.07 -6.13
N PRO A 123 6.03 17.17 -5.59
CA PRO A 123 5.76 17.29 -4.15
C PRO A 123 4.82 16.22 -3.60
N SER A 124 3.79 15.81 -4.35
CA SER A 124 2.86 14.76 -3.91
C SER A 124 3.58 13.40 -3.73
N ARG A 125 4.71 13.20 -4.43
CA ARG A 125 5.55 11.99 -4.37
C ARG A 125 6.78 12.10 -3.48
N ALA A 126 6.80 13.12 -2.62
CA ALA A 126 7.88 13.42 -1.68
C ALA A 126 7.36 13.29 -0.22
N PRO A 127 7.06 12.06 0.26
CA PRO A 127 6.57 11.85 1.61
C PRO A 127 7.60 12.32 2.65
N GLN A 128 7.12 12.79 3.80
CA GLN A 128 8.00 13.17 4.90
C GLN A 128 8.59 11.92 5.58
N THR A 129 9.83 12.02 6.06
CA THR A 129 10.42 11.03 6.96
C THR A 129 10.23 11.44 8.41
N PHE A 130 10.04 10.47 9.31
CA PHE A 130 10.03 10.69 10.75
C PHE A 130 11.42 11.04 11.31
N LEU A 131 12.50 10.60 10.63
CA LEU A 131 13.87 10.84 11.07
C LEU A 131 14.28 12.28 10.76
N VAL A 132 14.42 13.12 11.78
CA VAL A 132 14.81 14.53 11.64
C VAL A 132 16.26 14.81 12.04
N GLY A 133 16.93 13.81 12.61
CA GLY A 133 18.32 13.83 12.99
C GLY A 133 18.77 12.46 13.48
N SER A 134 20.04 12.29 13.81
CA SER A 134 20.57 11.00 14.29
C SER A 134 19.84 10.53 15.55
N GLY A 135 19.03 9.48 15.41
CA GLY A 135 18.18 8.94 16.49
C GLY A 135 17.08 9.90 16.99
N GLN A 136 16.80 10.99 16.25
CA GLN A 136 15.79 11.98 16.62
C GLN A 136 14.59 11.86 15.68
N TYR A 137 13.40 11.76 16.28
CA TYR A 137 12.14 11.53 15.57
C TYR A 137 11.16 12.68 15.77
N ASP A 138 10.49 13.05 14.69
CA ASP A 138 9.30 13.89 14.70
C ASP A 138 8.11 13.05 14.22
N TRP A 139 7.40 12.44 15.17
CA TRP A 139 6.25 11.57 14.91
C TRP A 139 5.00 12.30 14.40
N SER A 140 5.01 13.64 14.35
CA SER A 140 3.91 14.42 13.76
C SER A 140 3.96 14.47 12.23
N ARG A 141 5.06 13.99 11.63
CA ARG A 141 5.28 14.00 10.17
C ARG A 141 4.43 12.98 9.42
N ASP A 142 4.28 13.19 8.12
CA ASP A 142 3.43 12.39 7.24
C ASP A 142 1.96 12.30 7.71
N PRO A 143 1.30 13.42 8.03
CA PRO A 143 -0.05 13.39 8.60
C PRO A 143 -1.09 12.74 7.65
N GLY A 144 -0.93 12.89 6.33
CA GLY A 144 -1.82 12.27 5.35
C GLY A 144 -1.69 10.75 5.32
N GLY A 145 -0.46 10.23 5.25
CA GLY A 145 -0.19 8.81 5.30
C GLY A 145 -0.65 8.17 6.62
N GLN A 146 -0.31 8.81 7.75
CA GLN A 146 -0.78 8.36 9.07
C GLN A 146 -2.30 8.33 9.18
N ARG A 147 -3.00 9.35 8.68
CA ARG A 147 -4.46 9.43 8.72
C ARG A 147 -5.11 8.26 7.98
N PHE A 148 -4.65 7.93 6.77
CA PHE A 148 -5.24 6.83 6.01
C PHE A 148 -4.85 5.45 6.56
N LEU A 149 -3.66 5.31 7.14
CA LEU A 149 -3.30 4.10 7.89
C LEU A 149 -4.23 3.90 9.10
N ALA A 150 -4.51 4.98 9.85
CA ALA A 150 -5.45 4.93 10.97
C ALA A 150 -6.89 4.58 10.51
N LEU A 151 -7.35 5.15 9.41
CA LEU A 151 -8.67 4.82 8.83
C LEU A 151 -8.76 3.36 8.37
N ALA A 152 -7.69 2.82 7.76
CA ALA A 152 -7.60 1.40 7.39
C ALA A 152 -7.67 0.50 8.64
N ALA A 153 -6.89 0.83 9.68
CA ALA A 153 -6.90 0.09 10.95
C ALA A 153 -8.28 0.12 11.63
N GLN A 154 -8.91 1.30 11.73
CA GLN A 154 -10.24 1.47 12.31
C GLN A 154 -11.32 0.72 11.54
N SER A 155 -11.16 0.59 10.23
CA SER A 155 -12.07 -0.18 9.36
C SER A 155 -11.83 -1.69 9.45
N GLY A 156 -10.83 -2.14 10.21
CA GLY A 156 -10.53 -3.57 10.40
C GLY A 156 -9.81 -4.23 9.23
N VAL A 157 -9.05 -3.47 8.42
CA VAL A 157 -8.24 -4.05 7.34
C VAL A 157 -7.24 -5.06 7.94
N PRO A 158 -7.30 -6.36 7.57
CA PRO A 158 -6.53 -7.40 8.26
C PRO A 158 -5.01 -7.27 8.11
N ASN A 159 -4.54 -6.86 6.93
CA ASN A 159 -3.11 -6.82 6.61
C ASN A 159 -2.64 -5.39 6.37
N LEU A 160 -2.14 -4.73 7.42
CA LEU A 160 -1.44 -3.47 7.26
C LEU A 160 0.05 -3.73 7.01
N VAL A 161 0.57 -3.15 5.93
CA VAL A 161 1.93 -3.43 5.43
C VAL A 161 2.70 -2.12 5.37
N GLY A 162 3.86 -2.02 6.01
CA GLY A 162 4.80 -0.93 5.77
C GLY A 162 5.64 -1.20 4.52
N PHE A 163 6.00 -0.18 3.76
CA PHE A 163 7.05 -0.29 2.75
C PHE A 163 7.79 1.02 2.57
N ALA A 164 9.01 0.98 2.05
CA ALA A 164 9.82 2.16 1.80
C ALA A 164 10.35 2.19 0.37
N ASN A 165 10.23 3.34 -0.30
CA ASN A 165 10.82 3.58 -1.62
C ASN A 165 12.29 3.98 -1.55
N SER A 166 12.71 4.58 -0.44
CA SER A 166 14.07 5.05 -0.21
C SER A 166 14.35 5.10 1.30
N ALA A 167 15.60 4.88 1.69
CA ALA A 167 16.03 5.19 3.04
C ALA A 167 16.10 6.71 3.25
N PRO A 168 16.05 7.20 4.51
CA PRO A 168 16.45 8.57 4.82
C PRO A 168 17.81 8.94 4.25
N VAL A 169 18.00 10.22 3.91
CA VAL A 169 19.21 10.71 3.19
C VAL A 169 20.53 10.44 3.92
N SER A 170 20.49 10.20 5.23
CA SER A 170 21.67 9.76 6.01
C SER A 170 22.25 8.42 5.56
N TRP A 171 21.46 7.62 4.83
CA TRP A 171 21.84 6.27 4.38
C TRP A 171 21.75 6.10 2.86
N THR A 172 21.64 7.20 2.10
CA THR A 172 21.68 7.15 0.62
C THR A 172 23.00 7.71 0.10
N THR A 173 23.58 7.08 -0.91
CA THR A 173 24.94 7.40 -1.40
C THR A 173 25.09 8.81 -2.00
N ASN A 174 23.98 9.44 -2.39
CA ASN A 174 23.96 10.78 -2.98
C ASN A 174 23.32 11.84 -2.07
N GLY A 175 22.96 11.48 -0.83
CA GLY A 175 22.26 12.37 0.10
C GLY A 175 20.88 12.82 -0.38
N GLN A 176 20.25 12.05 -1.29
CA GLN A 176 18.92 12.30 -1.83
C GLN A 176 18.07 11.03 -1.73
N ASN A 177 16.75 11.18 -1.84
CA ASN A 177 15.80 10.08 -1.84
C ASN A 177 15.47 9.58 -3.26
N CYS A 178 16.16 10.06 -4.30
CA CYS A 178 16.06 9.57 -5.67
C CYS A 178 17.46 9.45 -6.31
N GLY A 179 17.64 8.46 -7.18
CA GLY A 179 18.84 8.23 -7.99
C GLY A 179 20.04 7.60 -7.26
N GLY A 180 19.97 7.46 -5.93
CA GLY A 180 21.05 6.91 -5.11
C GLY A 180 20.94 5.40 -4.86
N ASN A 181 21.93 4.87 -4.16
CA ASN A 181 21.93 3.51 -3.60
C ASN A 181 21.85 3.58 -2.08
N LEU A 182 21.49 2.46 -1.45
CA LEU A 182 21.76 2.27 -0.02
C LEU A 182 23.28 2.30 0.21
N VAL A 183 23.72 3.11 1.17
CA VAL A 183 25.13 3.17 1.58
C VAL A 183 25.55 1.79 2.12
N PRO A 184 26.61 1.15 1.56
CA PRO A 184 27.11 -0.11 2.09
C PRO A 184 27.49 0.01 3.57
N GLY A 185 27.00 -0.91 4.41
CA GLY A 185 27.19 -0.88 5.86
C GLY A 185 26.10 -0.13 6.63
N ALA A 186 25.17 0.57 5.94
CA ALA A 186 24.05 1.25 6.57
C ALA A 186 22.84 0.33 6.86
N GLU A 187 22.86 -0.93 6.42
CA GLU A 187 21.71 -1.85 6.48
C GLU A 187 21.16 -2.01 7.90
N ALA A 188 22.04 -2.13 8.89
CA ALA A 188 21.62 -2.29 10.28
C ALA A 188 20.97 -1.03 10.86
N ALA A 189 21.51 0.16 10.56
CA ALA A 189 20.96 1.42 11.02
C ALA A 189 19.62 1.73 10.34
N TYR A 190 19.52 1.48 9.04
CA TYR A 190 18.28 1.64 8.30
C TYR A 190 17.21 0.64 8.75
N ALA A 191 17.57 -0.63 8.99
CA ALA A 191 16.67 -1.62 9.55
C ALA A 191 16.16 -1.23 10.96
N ALA A 192 17.02 -0.66 11.81
CA ALA A 192 16.61 -0.13 13.10
C ALA A 192 15.60 1.02 12.94
N TYR A 193 15.83 1.96 12.03
CA TYR A 193 14.85 3.02 11.72
C TYR A 193 13.48 2.46 11.33
N LEU A 194 13.43 1.52 10.39
CA LEU A 194 12.17 0.93 9.94
C LEU A 194 11.44 0.21 11.08
N ALA A 195 12.18 -0.48 11.95
CA ALA A 195 11.61 -1.11 13.12
C ALA A 195 11.16 -0.10 14.18
N ASP A 196 11.82 1.06 14.34
CA ASP A 196 11.36 2.14 15.23
C ASP A 196 9.99 2.67 14.78
N VAL A 197 9.81 2.85 13.47
CA VAL A 197 8.52 3.26 12.88
C VAL A 197 7.44 2.22 13.17
N VAL A 198 7.71 0.92 12.96
CA VAL A 198 6.76 -0.16 13.26
C VAL A 198 6.40 -0.23 14.74
N THR A 199 7.38 -0.10 15.64
CA THR A 199 7.13 -0.10 17.09
C THR A 199 6.34 1.14 17.51
N HIS A 200 6.63 2.31 16.93
CA HIS A 200 5.89 3.53 17.24
C HIS A 200 4.39 3.41 16.89
N PHE A 201 4.07 2.95 15.68
CA PHE A 201 2.67 2.74 15.27
C PHE A 201 1.94 1.76 16.21
N HIS A 202 2.60 0.68 16.63
CA HIS A 202 1.99 -0.28 17.53
C HIS A 202 1.82 0.29 18.95
N ASP A 203 2.90 0.75 19.57
CA ASP A 203 2.93 1.10 20.99
C ASP A 203 2.24 2.43 21.28
N SER A 204 2.32 3.40 20.36
CA SER A 204 1.76 4.73 20.56
C SER A 204 0.38 4.91 19.94
N LEU A 205 0.08 4.20 18.84
CA LEU A 205 -1.15 4.41 18.07
C LEU A 205 -2.07 3.16 18.03
N GLY A 206 -1.63 2.02 18.57
CA GLY A 206 -2.39 0.77 18.54
C GLY A 206 -2.55 0.17 17.13
N ILE A 207 -1.72 0.61 16.17
CA ILE A 207 -1.78 0.18 14.77
C ILE A 207 -0.70 -0.85 14.52
N ARG A 208 -1.11 -2.08 14.18
CA ARG A 208 -0.19 -3.18 13.89
C ARG A 208 0.15 -3.27 12.40
N LEU A 209 1.33 -2.80 12.02
CA LEU A 209 1.95 -3.16 10.73
C LEU A 209 2.48 -4.60 10.83
N ALA A 210 1.78 -5.55 10.24
CA ALA A 210 2.12 -6.98 10.31
C ALA A 210 3.26 -7.37 9.36
N TYR A 211 3.44 -6.61 8.28
CA TYR A 211 4.48 -6.84 7.30
C TYR A 211 5.25 -5.54 7.06
N LEU A 212 6.54 -5.65 6.73
CA LEU A 212 7.30 -4.52 6.22
C LEU A 212 8.24 -4.92 5.08
N SER A 213 8.18 -4.18 3.97
CA SER A 213 9.19 -4.25 2.91
C SER A 213 10.20 -3.11 3.03
N PRO A 214 11.50 -3.38 3.24
CA PRO A 214 12.50 -2.33 3.42
C PRO A 214 12.94 -1.66 2.10
N MET A 215 12.48 -2.16 0.95
CA MET A 215 12.87 -1.68 -0.37
C MET A 215 11.70 -1.79 -1.36
N ASN A 216 11.77 -1.01 -2.44
CA ASN A 216 10.83 -1.04 -3.56
C ASN A 216 11.63 -0.87 -4.85
N GLU A 217 11.42 -1.77 -5.82
CA GLU A 217 12.15 -1.79 -7.09
C GLU A 217 13.66 -1.56 -6.87
N PRO A 218 14.31 -2.42 -6.08
CA PRO A 218 15.72 -2.22 -5.71
C PRO A 218 16.67 -2.24 -6.92
N ASP A 219 16.18 -2.61 -8.09
CA ASP A 219 16.84 -2.56 -9.39
C ASP A 219 16.76 -1.17 -10.09
N TYR A 220 15.97 -0.23 -9.57
CA TYR A 220 15.77 1.08 -10.18
C TYR A 220 15.77 2.23 -9.16
N GLY A 221 16.75 3.13 -9.31
CA GLY A 221 16.91 4.25 -8.37
C GLY A 221 16.01 5.46 -8.62
N PHE A 222 15.23 5.51 -9.71
CA PHE A 222 14.40 6.67 -10.06
C PHE A 222 15.16 8.01 -10.17
N GLY A 223 16.36 7.99 -10.78
CA GLY A 223 17.23 9.18 -10.92
C GLY A 223 16.67 10.34 -11.76
N ASN A 224 15.47 10.22 -12.31
CA ASN A 224 14.75 11.33 -12.94
C ASN A 224 14.09 12.29 -11.93
N GLY A 225 14.13 11.97 -10.64
CA GLY A 225 13.59 12.80 -9.55
C GLY A 225 12.07 12.93 -9.56
N LYS A 226 11.33 12.08 -10.29
CA LYS A 226 9.85 12.14 -10.32
C LYS A 226 9.22 11.51 -9.09
N GLN A 227 9.94 10.68 -8.36
CA GLN A 227 9.52 10.04 -7.10
C GLN A 227 10.74 9.58 -6.30
N GLU A 228 10.52 9.19 -5.05
CA GLU A 228 11.53 8.49 -4.26
C GLU A 228 11.91 7.14 -4.88
N GLY A 229 13.17 6.76 -4.70
CA GLY A 229 13.76 5.54 -5.21
C GLY A 229 15.20 5.37 -4.72
N MET A 230 15.56 4.15 -4.39
CA MET A 230 16.92 3.79 -3.99
C MET A 230 17.26 2.39 -4.48
N ILE A 231 18.40 2.26 -5.15
CA ILE A 231 18.91 0.95 -5.53
C ILE A 231 19.39 0.23 -4.25
N VAL A 232 18.97 -1.02 -4.09
CA VAL A 232 19.52 -1.94 -3.09
C VAL A 232 20.23 -3.07 -3.85
N PRO A 233 21.57 -3.00 -3.99
CA PRO A 233 22.33 -4.02 -4.69
C PRO A 233 22.10 -5.40 -4.09
N THR A 234 22.11 -6.45 -4.92
CA THR A 234 21.88 -7.85 -4.48
C THR A 234 22.79 -8.25 -3.32
N ALA A 235 24.04 -7.78 -3.29
CA ALA A 235 24.99 -7.99 -2.21
C ALA A 235 24.54 -7.44 -0.84
N GLN A 236 23.67 -6.44 -0.80
CA GLN A 236 23.14 -5.84 0.43
C GLN A 236 21.79 -6.43 0.87
N ARG A 237 21.00 -7.01 -0.06
CA ARG A 237 19.62 -7.46 0.20
C ARG A 237 19.51 -8.48 1.34
N SER A 238 20.37 -9.51 1.35
CA SER A 238 20.42 -10.50 2.43
C SER A 238 20.71 -9.85 3.79
N THR A 239 21.70 -8.95 3.83
CA THR A 239 22.10 -8.24 5.05
C THR A 239 20.94 -7.39 5.58
N LEU A 240 20.28 -6.64 4.70
CA LEU A 240 19.16 -5.77 5.05
C LEU A 240 17.96 -6.54 5.60
N VAL A 241 17.51 -7.61 4.92
CA VAL A 241 16.33 -8.36 5.38
C VAL A 241 16.60 -9.10 6.70
N LYS A 242 17.82 -9.64 6.88
CA LYS A 242 18.21 -10.30 8.14
C LYS A 242 18.33 -9.29 9.27
N ALA A 243 18.88 -8.10 9.00
CA ALA A 243 18.96 -7.05 10.00
C ALA A 243 17.57 -6.61 10.47
N LEU A 244 16.63 -6.41 9.53
CA LEU A 244 15.25 -6.06 9.87
C LEU A 244 14.52 -7.18 10.62
N ALA A 245 14.67 -8.43 10.18
CA ALA A 245 14.08 -9.58 10.88
C ALA A 245 14.62 -9.71 12.31
N ALA A 246 15.91 -9.43 12.53
CA ALA A 246 16.50 -9.41 13.87
C ALA A 246 15.94 -8.29 14.75
N GLN A 247 15.69 -7.11 14.18
CA GLN A 247 14.99 -6.03 14.89
C GLN A 247 13.57 -6.44 15.28
N PHE A 248 12.81 -7.05 14.36
CA PHE A 248 11.46 -7.53 14.67
C PHE A 248 11.45 -8.62 15.73
N ALA A 249 12.33 -9.63 15.65
CA ALA A 249 12.42 -10.67 16.67
C ALA A 249 12.70 -10.10 18.08
N SER A 250 13.44 -9.00 18.17
CA SER A 250 13.79 -8.35 19.44
C SER A 250 12.66 -7.51 20.03
N ARG A 251 11.95 -6.71 19.21
CA ARG A 251 11.05 -5.67 19.72
C ARG A 251 9.71 -5.50 18.99
N ALA A 252 9.50 -6.20 17.88
CA ALA A 252 8.24 -6.21 17.16
C ALA A 252 7.91 -7.63 16.63
N PRO A 253 7.81 -8.65 17.51
CA PRO A 253 7.69 -10.06 17.10
C PRO A 253 6.37 -10.37 16.36
N TYR A 254 5.47 -9.39 16.31
CA TYR A 254 4.22 -9.42 15.58
C TYR A 254 4.34 -8.98 14.10
N ALA A 255 5.52 -8.48 13.70
CA ALA A 255 5.84 -8.03 12.35
C ALA A 255 6.85 -8.96 11.68
N VAL A 256 6.75 -9.08 10.35
CA VAL A 256 7.64 -9.92 9.53
C VAL A 256 8.08 -9.19 8.26
N VAL A 257 9.19 -9.63 7.66
CA VAL A 257 9.76 -8.98 6.48
C VAL A 257 9.20 -9.57 5.19
N THR A 258 8.89 -8.70 4.23
CA THR A 258 8.68 -9.07 2.82
C THR A 258 9.74 -8.40 1.96
N ALA A 259 10.13 -9.03 0.87
CA ALA A 259 11.09 -8.54 -0.13
C ALA A 259 10.87 -9.39 -1.39
N ASP A 260 11.31 -9.12 -2.60
CA ASP A 260 12.33 -8.17 -3.06
C ASP A 260 11.71 -6.87 -3.58
N GLU A 261 10.45 -6.92 -4.00
CA GLU A 261 9.72 -5.84 -4.68
C GLU A 261 10.39 -5.42 -6.01
N SER A 262 11.14 -6.32 -6.65
CA SER A 262 11.77 -6.08 -7.96
C SER A 262 10.76 -5.65 -9.01
N SER A 263 11.15 -4.74 -9.92
CA SER A 263 10.24 -4.12 -10.89
C SER A 263 9.62 -5.11 -11.88
N GLN A 264 10.38 -6.14 -12.28
CA GLN A 264 9.97 -7.12 -13.27
C GLN A 264 10.45 -8.53 -12.91
N VAL A 265 9.58 -9.53 -13.11
CA VAL A 265 9.90 -10.93 -12.77
C VAL A 265 11.03 -11.50 -13.62
N GLY A 266 10.89 -11.40 -14.95
CA GLY A 266 11.78 -12.11 -15.88
C GLY A 266 13.18 -11.53 -15.98
N THR A 267 13.28 -10.20 -15.92
CA THR A 267 14.52 -9.46 -16.20
C THR A 267 15.25 -9.01 -14.93
N GLN A 268 14.56 -8.92 -13.79
CA GLN A 268 15.14 -8.45 -12.53
C GLN A 268 15.07 -9.52 -11.44
N PHE A 269 13.87 -9.91 -11.01
CA PHE A 269 13.71 -10.84 -9.89
C PHE A 269 14.39 -12.20 -10.15
N ASN A 270 14.08 -12.87 -11.26
CA ASN A 270 14.59 -14.22 -11.54
C ASN A 270 16.14 -14.28 -11.63
N PRO A 271 16.83 -13.35 -12.33
CA PRO A 271 18.30 -13.32 -12.35
C PRO A 271 18.96 -12.97 -11.01
N GLU A 272 18.28 -12.20 -10.16
CA GLU A 272 18.85 -11.67 -8.91
C GLU A 272 18.57 -12.55 -7.70
N ALA A 273 17.43 -13.24 -7.66
CA ALA A 273 16.93 -13.98 -6.50
C ALA A 273 17.98 -14.95 -5.92
N SER A 274 18.65 -15.74 -6.77
CA SER A 274 19.66 -16.72 -6.34
C SER A 274 20.90 -16.07 -5.72
N GLN A 275 21.23 -14.84 -6.10
CA GLN A 275 22.44 -14.13 -5.65
C GLN A 275 22.38 -13.76 -4.16
N TRP A 276 21.16 -13.57 -3.61
CA TRP A 276 20.98 -13.11 -2.24
C TRP A 276 20.13 -14.06 -1.38
N LEU A 277 19.14 -14.75 -1.97
CA LEU A 277 18.38 -15.80 -1.25
C LEU A 277 19.22 -17.03 -0.94
N GLY A 278 20.26 -17.31 -1.74
CA GLY A 278 21.21 -18.39 -1.49
C GLY A 278 22.15 -18.15 -0.30
N VAL A 279 22.21 -16.92 0.22
CA VAL A 279 23.00 -16.60 1.42
C VAL A 279 22.35 -17.26 2.64
N ALA A 280 23.17 -17.93 3.46
CA ALA A 280 22.69 -18.68 4.63
C ALA A 280 21.82 -17.81 5.56
N GLY A 281 20.67 -18.37 5.94
CA GLY A 281 19.70 -17.74 6.83
C GLY A 281 18.77 -16.70 6.18
N THR A 282 19.00 -16.28 4.93
CA THR A 282 18.12 -15.29 4.26
C THR A 282 16.67 -15.76 4.15
N PRO A 283 16.36 -17.00 3.71
CA PRO A 283 14.96 -17.41 3.57
C PRO A 283 14.19 -17.39 4.91
N ASN A 284 14.87 -17.65 6.03
CA ASN A 284 14.25 -17.63 7.37
C ASN A 284 13.91 -16.21 7.85
N ALA A 285 14.49 -15.18 7.23
CA ALA A 285 14.21 -13.79 7.55
C ALA A 285 12.97 -13.25 6.83
N LEU A 286 12.39 -14.00 5.87
CA LEU A 286 11.30 -13.56 5.01
C LEU A 286 10.02 -14.33 5.28
N ALA A 287 8.90 -13.62 5.34
CA ALA A 287 7.57 -14.23 5.35
C ALA A 287 7.04 -14.54 3.94
N ALA A 288 7.42 -13.72 2.96
CA ALA A 288 7.01 -13.89 1.57
C ALA A 288 7.98 -13.21 0.61
N LEU A 289 8.00 -13.72 -0.62
CA LEU A 289 8.63 -13.06 -1.75
C LEU A 289 7.60 -12.19 -2.47
N ALA A 290 7.99 -10.95 -2.79
CA ALA A 290 7.20 -9.95 -3.49
C ALA A 290 7.95 -9.46 -4.73
N HIS A 291 7.21 -9.20 -5.81
CA HIS A 291 7.72 -8.62 -7.07
C HIS A 291 6.59 -7.87 -7.77
N HIS A 292 6.95 -6.97 -8.68
CA HIS A 292 6.02 -6.27 -9.56
C HIS A 292 5.94 -6.96 -10.94
N ASN A 293 4.91 -6.62 -11.70
CA ASN A 293 4.59 -7.21 -13.02
C ASN A 293 4.51 -6.12 -14.11
N TYR A 294 5.32 -5.06 -14.01
CA TYR A 294 5.33 -3.98 -15.01
C TYR A 294 5.73 -4.47 -16.40
#